data_AF-A0AA35R4X9-F1
#
_entry.id   AF-A0AA35R4X9-F1
#
_cell.length_a   1.000
_cell.length_b   1.000
_cell.length_c   1.000
_cell.angle_alpha   90.00
_cell.angle_beta   90.00
_cell.angle_gamma   90.00
#
_symmetry.space_group_name_H-M   'P 1'
#
loop_
_entity.id
_entity.type
_entity.pdbx_description
1 polymer ?
#
loop_
_entity_poly.entity_id
_entity_poly.type
_entity_poly.pdbx_seq_one_letter_code
_entity_poly.pdbx_strand_id
1 'polypeptide(L)'
;MSREKQAAFTDRDRKAGEPMILPATVVGGEVGTFYMDFVLWNLQMDRSFPLSELVDTGATYPQVPQHILEELGVERSDTVRFRLADGSSTELSLGHIFLEIQGRLRPVSVIFGSESSSVLLGALALEAFGLAADVSNQRLVPADVLL
;
A
#
# COMPACT_ATOMS: atom_id res chain seq x y z
N MET A 1 -20.33 20.62 -3.34
CA MET A 1 -19.91 20.34 -4.74
C MET A 1 -19.80 18.83 -4.87
N SER A 2 -20.51 18.29 -5.85
CA SER A 2 -20.86 16.87 -5.99
C SER A 2 -19.61 15.99 -6.17
N ARG A 3 -19.40 14.99 -5.30
CA ARG A 3 -18.44 13.90 -5.54
C ARG A 3 -19.12 12.90 -6.46
N GLU A 4 -18.77 12.96 -7.73
CA GLU A 4 -19.13 11.95 -8.71
C GLU A 4 -18.54 10.61 -8.27
N LYS A 5 -19.39 9.58 -8.16
CA LYS A 5 -18.97 8.21 -7.91
C LYS A 5 -18.10 7.76 -9.09
N GLN A 6 -16.79 7.77 -8.93
CA GLN A 6 -15.90 7.14 -9.90
C GLN A 6 -16.17 5.63 -9.83
N ALA A 7 -16.61 5.08 -10.95
CA ALA A 7 -16.93 3.67 -11.08
C ALA A 7 -15.70 2.82 -10.71
N ALA A 8 -15.91 1.76 -9.93
CA ALA A 8 -14.92 0.73 -9.68
C ALA A 8 -14.38 0.23 -11.03
N PHE A 9 -13.11 0.53 -11.32
CA PHE A 9 -12.42 -0.02 -12.48
C PHE A 9 -12.16 -1.50 -12.21
N THR A 10 -13.11 -2.36 -12.59
CA THR A 10 -13.01 -3.80 -12.41
C THR A 10 -12.24 -4.42 -13.58
N ASP A 11 -11.26 -5.26 -13.28
CA ASP A 11 -10.44 -6.11 -14.18
C ASP A 11 -11.26 -7.03 -15.14
N ARG A 12 -12.60 -6.95 -15.13
CA ARG A 12 -13.49 -7.84 -15.89
C ARG A 12 -13.47 -7.64 -17.41
N ASP A 13 -13.06 -6.47 -17.90
CA ASP A 13 -13.11 -6.14 -19.33
C ASP A 13 -11.74 -6.19 -20.04
N ARG A 14 -10.67 -6.64 -19.35
CA ARG A 14 -9.32 -6.63 -19.89
C ARG A 14 -9.02 -7.86 -20.74
N LYS A 15 -8.41 -7.68 -21.92
CA LYS A 15 -7.91 -8.80 -22.72
C LYS A 15 -6.72 -9.45 -22.01
N ALA A 16 -6.76 -10.78 -21.90
CA ALA A 16 -5.64 -11.56 -21.38
C ALA A 16 -4.36 -11.23 -22.18
N GLY A 17 -3.31 -10.78 -21.50
CA GLY A 17 -2.00 -10.50 -22.09
C GLY A 17 -1.62 -9.02 -22.25
N GLU A 18 -2.51 -8.06 -21.99
CA GLU A 18 -2.10 -6.63 -21.97
C GLU A 18 -1.30 -6.29 -20.69
N PRO A 19 -0.41 -5.29 -20.68
CA PRO A 19 0.19 -4.81 -19.44
C PRO A 19 -0.85 -4.03 -18.60
N MET A 20 -1.00 -4.39 -17.33
CA MET A 20 -1.88 -3.72 -16.37
C MET A 20 -1.28 -2.38 -15.91
N ILE A 21 -1.83 -1.26 -16.40
CA ILE A 21 -1.42 0.09 -16.00
C ILE A 21 -2.50 0.70 -15.10
N LEU A 22 -2.16 1.04 -13.86
CA LEU A 22 -3.08 1.57 -12.85
C LEU A 22 -2.89 3.09 -12.69
N PRO A 23 -3.80 3.93 -13.20
CA PRO A 23 -3.69 5.38 -13.05
C PRO A 23 -3.82 5.78 -11.58
N ALA A 24 -2.92 6.66 -11.12
CA ALA A 24 -3.01 7.25 -9.80
C ALA A 24 -3.92 8.48 -9.79
N THR A 25 -4.47 8.81 -8.63
CA THR A 25 -5.10 10.11 -8.41
C THR A 25 -4.01 11.14 -8.13
N VAL A 26 -3.94 12.18 -8.96
CA VAL A 26 -2.98 13.29 -8.77
C VAL A 26 -3.65 14.37 -7.94
N VAL A 27 -3.33 14.42 -6.65
CA VAL A 27 -3.65 15.55 -5.78
C VAL A 27 -2.35 16.33 -5.58
N GLY A 28 -2.33 17.60 -5.98
CA GLY A 28 -1.13 18.44 -6.07
C GLY A 28 -0.13 18.23 -4.93
N GLY A 29 0.96 17.51 -5.25
CA GLY A 29 2.04 17.15 -4.35
C GLY A 29 3.39 17.35 -5.05
N GLU A 30 4.45 17.44 -4.26
CA GLU A 30 5.83 17.65 -4.70
C GLU A 30 6.24 16.62 -5.77
N VAL A 31 7.10 17.06 -6.70
CA VAL A 31 7.55 16.30 -7.87
C VAL A 31 8.04 14.91 -7.46
N GLY A 32 7.32 13.84 -7.88
CA GLY A 32 7.74 12.45 -7.70
C GLY A 32 6.87 11.57 -6.80
N THR A 33 5.68 12.01 -6.39
CA THR A 33 4.76 11.20 -5.56
C THR A 33 3.39 11.05 -6.22
N PHE A 34 2.71 9.91 -6.01
CA PHE A 34 1.36 9.64 -6.50
C PHE A 34 0.54 8.81 -5.51
N TYR A 35 -0.79 8.98 -5.57
CA TYR A 35 -1.73 8.35 -4.65
C TYR A 35 -2.41 7.14 -5.27
N MET A 36 -2.59 6.09 -4.49
CA MET A 36 -3.31 4.90 -4.92
C MET A 36 -4.44 4.57 -3.95
N ASP A 37 -5.57 4.14 -4.51
CA ASP A 37 -6.67 3.56 -3.75
C ASP A 37 -6.37 2.10 -3.39
N PHE A 38 -6.46 1.77 -2.11
CA PHE A 38 -6.36 0.40 -1.60
C PHE A 38 -7.19 0.25 -0.33
N VAL A 39 -7.45 -1.00 0.06
CA VAL A 39 -8.18 -1.31 1.30
C VAL A 39 -7.33 -2.18 2.19
N LEU A 40 -7.20 -1.80 3.45
CA LEU A 40 -6.62 -2.64 4.49
C LEU A 40 -7.73 -3.49 5.08
N TRP A 41 -7.49 -4.79 5.24
CA TRP A 41 -8.37 -5.72 5.92
C TRP A 41 -7.63 -6.39 7.06
N ASN A 42 -8.30 -6.60 8.19
CA ASN A 42 -7.76 -7.47 9.22
C ASN A 42 -7.73 -8.93 8.76
N LEU A 43 -7.01 -9.79 9.50
CA LEU A 43 -6.86 -11.20 9.12
C LEU A 43 -8.18 -11.99 9.17
N GLN A 44 -9.16 -11.53 9.97
CA GLN A 44 -10.49 -12.14 10.04
C GLN A 44 -11.38 -11.73 8.87
N MET A 45 -10.97 -10.74 8.05
CA MET A 45 -11.73 -10.23 6.91
C MET A 45 -13.13 -9.70 7.28
N ASP A 46 -13.30 -9.22 8.51
CA ASP A 46 -14.56 -8.66 9.02
C ASP A 46 -14.49 -7.15 9.27
N ARG A 47 -13.29 -6.56 9.24
CA ARG A 47 -13.05 -5.11 9.33
C ARG A 47 -12.13 -4.64 8.21
N SER A 48 -12.42 -3.45 7.71
CA SER A 48 -11.66 -2.84 6.62
C SER A 48 -11.52 -1.33 6.77
N PHE A 49 -10.45 -0.79 6.19
CA PHE A 49 -10.17 0.63 6.16
C PHE A 49 -9.71 1.04 4.74
N PRO A 50 -10.52 1.78 3.96
CA PRO A 50 -10.13 2.26 2.65
C PRO A 50 -9.18 3.46 2.76
N LEU A 51 -8.14 3.47 1.93
CA LEU A 51 -7.11 4.51 1.89
C LEU A 51 -6.88 4.97 0.44
N SER A 52 -6.53 6.24 0.31
CA SER A 52 -6.04 6.86 -0.93
C SER A 52 -4.75 7.58 -0.57
N GLU A 53 -3.64 6.84 -0.53
CA GLU A 53 -2.39 7.31 0.09
C GLU A 53 -1.17 7.10 -0.81
N LEU A 54 -0.06 7.70 -0.39
CA LEU A 54 1.18 7.80 -1.15
C LEU A 54 1.90 6.45 -1.28
N VAL A 55 2.28 6.09 -2.50
CA VAL A 55 3.15 4.93 -2.77
C VAL A 55 4.61 5.36 -2.61
N ASP A 56 5.32 4.74 -1.66
CA ASP A 56 6.74 5.00 -1.42
C ASP A 56 7.55 3.72 -1.62
N THR A 57 8.21 3.62 -2.78
CA THR A 57 9.07 2.48 -3.12
C THR A 57 10.39 2.46 -2.35
N GLY A 58 10.73 3.52 -1.61
CA GLY A 58 11.91 3.57 -0.75
C GLY A 58 11.74 2.76 0.56
N ALA A 59 10.50 2.48 0.95
CA ALA A 59 10.19 1.66 2.13
C ALA A 59 10.13 0.17 1.76
N THR A 60 10.74 -0.70 2.57
CA THR A 60 10.63 -2.16 2.39
C THR A 60 9.22 -2.66 2.72
N TYR A 61 8.72 -2.31 3.92
CA TYR A 61 7.41 -2.72 4.39
C TYR A 61 6.39 -1.60 4.21
N PRO A 62 5.11 -1.93 4.00
CA PRO A 62 4.02 -1.01 4.29
C PRO A 62 4.11 -0.47 5.71
N GLN A 63 3.78 0.81 5.87
CA GLN A 63 3.69 1.47 7.17
C GLN A 63 2.33 2.15 7.27
N VAL A 64 1.66 1.97 8.41
CA VAL A 64 0.35 2.55 8.68
C VAL A 64 0.34 3.11 10.11
N PRO A 65 -0.25 4.29 10.37
CA PRO A 65 -0.44 4.80 11.72
C PRO A 65 -1.07 3.75 12.63
N GLN A 66 -0.50 3.58 13.82
CA GLN A 66 -0.93 2.52 14.75
C GLN A 66 -2.43 2.55 15.06
N HIS A 67 -3.05 3.72 15.17
CA HIS A 67 -4.48 3.82 15.50
C HIS A 67 -5.37 3.16 14.44
N ILE A 68 -5.01 3.22 13.15
CA ILE A 68 -5.76 2.58 12.07
C ILE A 68 -5.68 1.05 12.20
N LEU A 69 -4.47 0.54 12.47
CA LEU A 69 -4.25 -0.90 12.65
C LEU A 69 -4.97 -1.42 13.90
N GLU A 70 -4.97 -0.64 14.98
CA GLU A 70 -5.68 -0.95 16.22
C GLU A 70 -7.20 -0.93 16.04
N GLU A 71 -7.75 0.01 15.27
CA GLU A 71 -9.18 0.06 14.92
C GLU A 71 -9.61 -1.15 14.09
N LEU A 72 -8.74 -1.62 13.19
CA LEU A 72 -8.92 -2.88 12.46
C LEU A 72 -8.76 -4.12 13.36
N GLY A 73 -8.25 -3.96 14.59
CA GLY A 73 -7.95 -5.04 15.51
C GLY A 73 -6.78 -5.91 15.03
N VAL A 74 -5.80 -5.32 14.36
CA VAL A 74 -4.56 -5.98 13.95
C VAL A 74 -3.68 -6.17 15.18
N GLU A 75 -3.22 -7.40 15.38
CA GLU A 75 -2.30 -7.73 16.48
C GLU A 75 -0.85 -7.52 16.06
N ARG A 76 -0.02 -7.07 17.01
CA ARG A 76 1.43 -6.99 16.85
C ARG A 76 1.99 -8.42 16.89
N SER A 77 2.71 -8.83 15.84
CA SER A 77 3.23 -10.19 15.67
C SER A 77 4.73 -10.32 15.90
N ASP A 78 5.50 -9.27 15.60
CA ASP A 78 6.96 -9.26 15.72
C ASP A 78 7.49 -7.84 15.98
N THR A 79 8.78 -7.72 16.32
CA THR A 79 9.49 -6.44 16.39
C THR A 79 10.78 -6.56 15.58
N VAL A 80 10.92 -5.69 14.58
CA VAL A 80 12.08 -5.69 13.67
C VAL A 80 12.92 -4.44 13.89
N ARG A 81 14.24 -4.61 13.90
CA ARG A 81 15.19 -3.50 13.95
C ARG A 81 15.41 -2.92 12.54
N PHE A 82 15.09 -1.66 12.36
CA PHE A 82 15.29 -0.89 11.14
C PHE A 82 16.52 0.01 11.28
N ARG A 83 17.29 0.12 10.20
CA ARG A 83 18.36 1.13 10.08
C ARG A 83 17.80 2.32 9.31
N LEU A 84 17.89 3.51 9.90
CA LEU A 84 17.48 4.75 9.28
C LEU A 84 18.61 5.34 8.42
N ALA A 85 18.26 6.32 7.58
CA ALA A 85 19.21 6.96 6.66
C ALA A 85 20.37 7.68 7.37
N ASP A 86 20.17 8.14 8.61
CA ASP A 86 21.20 8.75 9.46
C ASP A 86 22.12 7.72 10.13
N GLY A 87 21.93 6.43 9.86
CA GLY A 87 22.70 5.33 10.41
C GLY A 87 22.23 4.86 11.79
N SER A 88 21.28 5.54 12.42
CA SER A 88 20.65 5.10 13.67
C SER A 88 19.79 3.85 13.45
N SER A 89 19.43 3.19 14.54
CA SER A 89 18.51 2.05 14.51
C SER A 89 17.29 2.31 15.37
N THR A 90 16.12 1.93 14.87
CA THR A 90 14.87 1.92 15.61
C THR A 90 14.27 0.52 15.61
N GLU A 91 13.45 0.21 16.60
CA GLU A 91 12.70 -1.04 16.67
C GLU A 91 11.23 -0.72 16.42
N LEU A 92 10.65 -1.35 15.41
CA LEU A 92 9.26 -1.12 15.02
C LEU A 92 8.49 -2.44 15.10
N SER A 93 7.29 -2.39 15.66
CA SER A 93 6.41 -3.55 15.70
C SER A 93 5.81 -3.81 14.32
N LEU A 94 5.72 -5.08 13.97
CA LEU A 94 5.01 -5.57 12.81
C LEU A 94 3.67 -6.18 13.21
N GLY A 95 2.73 -6.19 12.26
CA GLY A 95 1.54 -7.01 12.26
C GLY A 95 1.30 -7.58 10.88
N HIS A 96 0.17 -8.26 10.69
CA HIS A 96 -0.23 -8.81 9.40
C HIS A 96 -1.65 -8.37 9.04
N ILE A 97 -1.84 -8.05 7.77
CA ILE A 97 -3.12 -7.64 7.19
C ILE A 97 -3.30 -8.33 5.84
N PHE A 98 -4.52 -8.26 5.31
CA PHE A 98 -4.70 -8.35 3.87
C PHE A 98 -4.75 -6.94 3.27
N LEU A 99 -3.97 -6.75 2.22
CA LEU A 99 -4.06 -5.57 1.37
C LEU A 99 -4.94 -5.92 0.16
N GLU A 100 -5.87 -5.04 -0.18
CA GLU A 100 -6.68 -5.14 -1.39
C GLU A 100 -6.35 -4.01 -2.35
N ILE A 101 -5.97 -4.38 -3.57
CA ILE A 101 -5.76 -3.44 -4.69
C ILE A 101 -6.61 -3.94 -5.86
N GLN A 102 -7.58 -3.13 -6.29
CA GLN A 102 -8.54 -3.43 -7.36
C GLN A 102 -9.17 -4.84 -7.28
N GLY A 103 -9.65 -5.23 -6.10
CA GLY A 103 -10.31 -6.53 -5.89
C GLY A 103 -9.37 -7.73 -5.77
N ARG A 104 -8.05 -7.53 -5.87
CA ARG A 104 -7.04 -8.56 -5.59
C ARG A 104 -6.60 -8.43 -4.14
N LEU A 105 -6.65 -9.54 -3.39
CA LEU A 105 -6.21 -9.61 -2.00
C LEU A 105 -4.86 -10.31 -1.88
N ARG A 106 -3.95 -9.76 -1.06
CA ARG A 106 -2.67 -10.38 -0.69
C ARG A 106 -2.35 -10.17 0.79
N PRO A 107 -1.86 -11.20 1.50
CA PRO A 107 -1.35 -11.02 2.85
C PRO A 107 -0.03 -10.25 2.81
N VAL A 108 0.13 -9.27 3.68
CA VAL A 108 1.38 -8.50 3.83
C VAL A 108 1.68 -8.24 5.30
N SER A 109 2.97 -8.17 5.63
CA SER A 109 3.43 -7.65 6.92
C SER A 109 3.40 -6.12 6.88
N VAL A 110 2.92 -5.49 7.95
CA VAL A 110 2.78 -4.03 8.05
C VAL A 110 3.44 -3.51 9.31
N ILE A 111 4.13 -2.37 9.21
CA ILE A 111 4.71 -1.65 10.33
C ILE A 111 3.63 -0.82 11.04
N PHE A 112 3.61 -0.92 12.38
CA PHE A 112 2.92 0.04 13.24
C PHE A 112 3.72 1.35 13.30
N GLY A 113 3.31 2.32 12.49
CA GLY A 113 3.89 3.66 12.46
C GLY A 113 3.45 4.54 13.62
N SER A 114 4.16 5.65 13.83
CA SER A 114 3.77 6.67 14.81
C SER A 114 2.47 7.38 14.41
N GLU A 115 1.85 8.11 15.35
CA GLU A 115 0.62 8.88 15.08
C GLU A 115 0.75 9.92 13.96
N SER A 116 1.95 10.47 13.77
CA SER A 116 2.25 11.44 12.72
C SER A 116 2.82 10.80 11.46
N SER A 117 2.90 9.47 11.39
CA SER A 117 3.43 8.79 10.22
C SER A 117 2.45 8.89 9.06
N SER A 118 2.97 9.09 7.85
CA SER A 118 2.18 8.88 6.64
C SER A 118 1.98 7.38 6.41
N VAL A 119 0.88 7.04 5.73
CA VAL A 119 0.73 5.69 5.17
C VAL A 119 1.69 5.56 4.00
N LEU A 120 2.46 4.47 3.99
CA LEU A 120 3.40 4.15 2.92
C LEU A 120 3.10 2.76 2.39
N LEU A 121 3.09 2.61 1.07
CA LEU A 121 2.99 1.32 0.40
C LEU A 121 4.39 0.89 -0.08
N GLY A 122 5.04 0.05 0.73
CA GLY A 122 6.42 -0.38 0.49
C GLY A 122 6.58 -1.42 -0.62
N ALA A 123 7.85 -1.69 -0.97
CA ALA A 123 8.25 -2.61 -2.04
C ALA A 123 7.66 -4.02 -1.86
N LEU A 124 7.65 -4.56 -0.63
CA LEU A 124 7.12 -5.91 -0.36
C LEU A 124 5.65 -6.04 -0.78
N ALA A 125 4.85 -5.00 -0.53
CA ALA A 125 3.46 -5.00 -0.99
C ALA A 125 3.39 -4.99 -2.51
N LEU A 126 4.11 -4.08 -3.19
CA LEU A 126 4.10 -4.02 -4.65
C LEU A 126 4.54 -5.34 -5.30
N GLU A 127 5.59 -5.97 -4.79
CA GLU A 127 6.09 -7.28 -5.24
C GLU A 127 5.04 -8.39 -5.06
N ALA A 128 4.33 -8.43 -3.92
CA ALA A 128 3.27 -9.41 -3.67
C ALA A 128 2.13 -9.33 -4.70
N PHE A 129 1.96 -8.18 -5.36
CA PHE A 129 0.99 -7.95 -6.41
C PHE A 129 1.55 -8.08 -7.84
N GLY A 130 2.87 -8.21 -8.00
CA GLY A 130 3.57 -8.16 -9.29
C GLY A 130 3.49 -6.77 -9.90
N LEU A 131 3.69 -5.74 -9.08
CA LEU A 131 3.57 -4.33 -9.46
C LEU A 131 4.89 -3.60 -9.21
N ALA A 132 5.14 -2.56 -10.01
CA ALA A 132 6.17 -1.55 -9.75
C ALA A 132 5.57 -0.15 -9.90
N ALA A 133 6.17 0.82 -9.23
CA ALA A 133 5.82 2.23 -9.38
C ALA A 133 6.50 2.83 -10.61
N ASP A 134 5.69 3.33 -11.55
CA ASP A 134 6.12 4.22 -12.62
C ASP A 134 5.90 5.65 -12.13
N VAL A 135 6.88 6.16 -11.38
CA VAL A 135 6.83 7.47 -10.72
C VAL A 135 6.68 8.60 -11.74
N SER A 136 7.35 8.48 -12.89
CA SER A 136 7.30 9.50 -13.95
C SER A 136 5.90 9.65 -14.54
N ASN A 137 5.16 8.55 -14.69
CA ASN A 137 3.78 8.57 -15.18
C ASN A 137 2.74 8.43 -14.07
N GLN A 138 3.15 8.50 -12.80
CA GLN A 138 2.30 8.45 -11.62
C GLN A 138 1.29 7.31 -11.68
N ARG A 139 1.78 6.07 -11.76
CA ARG A 139 0.95 4.88 -11.92
C ARG A 139 1.66 3.63 -11.44
N LEU A 140 0.91 2.57 -11.13
CA LEU A 140 1.51 1.25 -11.03
C LEU A 140 1.48 0.54 -12.38
N VAL A 141 2.55 -0.17 -12.67
CA VAL A 141 2.71 -1.00 -13.88
C VAL A 141 3.02 -2.43 -13.46
N PRO A 142 2.81 -3.42 -14.33
CA PRO A 142 3.18 -4.79 -14.01
C PRO A 142 4.70 -4.88 -13.89
N ALA A 143 5.15 -5.69 -12.95
CA ALA A 143 6.55 -6.01 -12.78
C ALA A 143 6.73 -7.52 -12.76
N ASP A 144 7.86 -7.98 -13.28
CA ASP A 144 8.27 -9.36 -13.15
C ASP A 144 8.57 -9.66 -11.67
N VAL A 145 7.97 -10.72 -11.15
CA VAL A 145 8.32 -11.25 -9.83
C VAL A 145 9.46 -12.23 -10.04
N LEU A 146 10.62 -11.96 -9.42
CA LEU A 146 11.81 -12.78 -9.54
C LEU A 146 11.74 -14.00 -8.60
N LEU A 147 12.31 -15.13 -9.02
CA LEU A 147 12.40 -16.38 -8.27
C LEU A 147 13.83 -16.64 -7.75
#